data_AF-A0A352YX38-F1
#
_entry.id   AF-A0A352YX38-F1
#
_cell.length_a   1.000
_cell.length_b   1.000
_cell.length_c   1.000
_cell.angle_alpha   90.00
_cell.angle_beta   90.00
_cell.angle_gamma   90.00
#
_symmetry.space_group_name_H-M   'P 1'
#
loop_
_entity.id
_entity.type
_entity.pdbx_description
1 polymer ?
#
loop_
_entity_poly.entity_id
_entity_poly.type
_entity_poly.pdbx_seq_one_letter_code
_entity_poly.pdbx_strand_id
1 'polypeptide(L)'
;MFLIVMSITLLLNILAEEIYFRAWLLPKMYSLGQWSWIINGLLFALYHTFQLWLFPVLFVVSITTAFVVYKSKSILPAFTIHIIANFIMAIAGILYLVIS
;
A
#
# COMPACT_ATOMS: atom_id res chain seq x y z
N MET A 1 17.88 -18.10 6.13
CA MET A 1 18.36 -16.74 5.81
C MET A 1 17.42 -16.01 4.85
N PHE A 2 17.11 -16.56 3.68
CA PHE A 2 16.24 -15.93 2.67
C PHE A 2 14.88 -15.44 3.21
N LEU A 3 14.10 -16.31 3.88
CA LEU A 3 12.78 -15.95 4.40
C LEU A 3 12.81 -14.82 5.46
N ILE A 4 13.89 -14.75 6.24
CA ILE A 4 14.07 -13.70 7.26
C ILE A 4 14.28 -12.36 6.57
N VAL A 5 15.20 -12.31 5.60
CA VAL A 5 15.48 -11.08 4.83
C VAL A 5 14.21 -10.64 4.09
N MET A 6 13.51 -11.57 3.42
CA MET A 6 12.25 -11.27 2.72
C MET A 6 11.20 -10.68 3.66
N SER A 7 10.98 -11.28 4.82
CA SER A 7 10.01 -10.79 5.81
C SER A 7 10.35 -9.39 6.31
N ILE A 8 11.63 -9.14 6.60
CA ILE A 8 12.10 -7.81 7.04
C ILE A 8 11.91 -6.78 5.93
N THR A 9 12.29 -7.10 4.69
CA THR A 9 12.13 -6.19 3.55
C THR A 9 10.66 -5.87 3.28
N LEU A 10 9.78 -6.87 3.32
CA LEU A 10 8.33 -6.67 3.17
C LEU A 10 7.76 -5.76 4.26
N LEU A 11 8.17 -5.97 5.52
CA LEU A 11 7.73 -5.13 6.63
C LEU A 11 8.22 -3.68 6.48
N LEU A 12 9.51 -3.50 6.18
CA LEU A 12 10.10 -2.17 5.96
C LEU A 12 9.45 -1.45 4.79
N ASN A 13 9.10 -2.18 3.72
CA ASN A 13 8.39 -1.63 2.57
C ASN A 13 7.03 -1.06 2.98
N ILE A 14 6.23 -1.84 3.70
CA ILE A 14 4.90 -1.41 4.19
C ILE A 14 5.02 -0.18 5.09
N LEU A 15 6.00 -0.18 6.01
CA LEU A 15 6.23 0.94 6.91
C LEU A 15 6.59 2.21 6.12
N ALA A 16 7.54 2.11 5.18
CA ALA A 16 7.96 3.25 4.37
C ALA A 16 6.80 3.80 3.54
N GLU A 17 6.06 2.93 2.86
CA GLU A 17 4.95 3.32 1.99
C GLU A 17 3.81 3.97 2.78
N GLU A 18 3.29 3.34 3.83
CA GLU A 18 2.14 3.88 4.56
C GLU A 18 2.50 5.13 5.38
N ILE A 19 3.70 5.18 5.98
CA ILE A 19 4.15 6.39 6.68
C ILE A 19 4.29 7.56 5.70
N TYR A 20 4.92 7.33 4.54
CA TYR A 20 5.10 8.39 3.57
C TYR A 20 3.77 8.84 2.96
N PHE A 21 2.98 7.92 2.41
CA PHE A 21 1.75 8.29 1.70
C PHE A 21 0.62 8.70 2.65
N ARG A 22 0.37 7.95 3.74
CA ARG A 22 -0.80 8.17 4.60
C ARG A 22 -0.51 9.04 5.81
N ALA A 23 0.62 8.85 6.49
CA ALA A 23 0.93 9.63 7.69
C ALA A 23 1.46 11.02 7.35
N TRP A 24 2.30 11.14 6.32
CA TRP A 24 3.02 12.37 6.02
C TRP A 24 2.43 13.16 4.84
N LEU A 25 2.18 12.51 3.69
CA LEU A 25 1.73 13.19 2.48
C LEU A 25 0.23 13.55 2.54
N LEU A 26 -0.62 12.60 2.87
CA LEU A 26 -2.08 12.79 2.87
C LEU A 26 -2.55 13.98 3.75
N PRO A 27 -2.06 14.20 4.98
CA PRO A 27 -2.48 15.35 5.79
C PRO A 27 -2.10 16.70 5.19
N LYS A 28 -0.95 16.78 4.50
CA LYS A 28 -0.52 18.00 3.79
C LYS A 28 -1.42 18.32 2.60
N MET A 29 -2.13 17.33 2.10
CA MET A 29 -3.06 17.48 0.99
C MET A 29 -4.47 17.86 1.44
N TYR A 30 -4.77 17.90 2.76
CA TYR A 30 -6.14 18.16 3.27
C TYR A 30 -6.76 19.50 2.81
N SER A 31 -5.95 20.48 2.42
CA SER A 31 -6.42 21.72 1.78
C SER A 31 -7.15 21.48 0.45
N LEU A 32 -6.93 20.32 -0.19
CA LEU A 32 -7.62 19.89 -1.41
C LEU A 32 -9.01 19.28 -1.13
N GLY A 33 -9.43 19.21 0.13
CA GLY A 33 -10.74 18.69 0.52
C GLY A 33 -10.93 17.23 0.13
N GLN A 34 -11.99 16.93 -0.63
CA GLN A 34 -12.28 15.56 -1.08
C GLN A 34 -11.27 15.02 -2.10
N TRP A 35 -10.51 15.88 -2.77
CA TRP A 35 -9.50 15.44 -3.73
C TRP A 35 -8.24 14.88 -3.05
N SER A 36 -8.05 15.17 -1.76
CA SER A 36 -6.86 14.76 -1.00
C SER A 36 -6.61 13.25 -1.08
N TRP A 37 -7.63 12.44 -0.80
CA TRP A 37 -7.49 10.97 -0.78
C TRP A 37 -7.45 10.37 -2.19
N ILE A 38 -8.12 11.00 -3.17
CA ILE A 38 -8.07 10.58 -4.58
C ILE A 38 -6.65 10.75 -5.13
N ILE A 39 -6.07 11.95 -4.98
CA ILE A 39 -4.74 12.26 -5.49
C ILE A 39 -3.69 11.45 -4.73
N ASN A 40 -3.83 11.30 -3.41
CA ASN A 40 -2.91 10.47 -2.61
C ASN A 40 -2.94 9.00 -3.05
N GLY A 41 -4.14 8.46 -3.31
CA GLY A 41 -4.32 7.11 -3.83
C GLY A 41 -3.69 6.91 -5.21
N LEU A 42 -3.90 7.88 -6.12
CA LEU A 42 -3.31 7.91 -7.45
C LEU A 42 -1.78 7.98 -7.41
N LEU A 43 -1.19 8.87 -6.59
CA LEU A 43 0.26 9.01 -6.46
C LEU A 43 0.91 7.71 -5.97
N PHE A 44 0.27 7.01 -5.04
CA PHE A 44 0.71 5.70 -4.59
C PHE A 44 0.65 4.65 -5.70
N ALA A 45 -0.40 4.63 -6.52
CA ALA A 45 -0.50 3.71 -7.66
C ALA A 45 0.56 4.02 -8.73
N LEU A 46 0.86 5.29 -8.97
CA LEU A 46 1.92 5.73 -9.89
C LEU A 46 3.33 5.48 -9.33
N TYR A 47 3.50 5.46 -8.01
CA TYR A 47 4.77 5.04 -7.39
C TYR A 47 5.14 3.60 -7.80
N HIS A 48 4.13 2.75 -8.03
CA HIS A 48 4.29 1.36 -8.49
C HIS A 48 4.47 1.23 -10.01
N THR A 49 5.15 2.18 -10.66
CA THR A 49 5.47 2.09 -12.10
C THR A 49 6.26 0.82 -12.47
N PHE A 50 7.04 0.27 -11.55
CA PHE A 50 7.73 -1.01 -11.70
C PHE A 50 6.81 -2.25 -11.69
N GLN A 51 5.52 -2.06 -11.37
CA GLN A 51 4.45 -3.06 -11.38
C GLN A 51 3.22 -2.54 -12.13
N LEU A 52 3.43 -1.85 -13.26
CA LEU A 52 2.34 -1.17 -13.98
C LEU A 52 1.20 -2.11 -14.41
N TRP A 53 1.46 -3.41 -14.59
CA TRP A 53 0.43 -4.42 -14.87
C TRP A 53 -0.57 -4.59 -13.71
N LEU A 54 -0.20 -4.23 -12.47
CA LEU A 54 -1.10 -4.21 -11.30
C LEU A 54 -1.81 -2.86 -11.13
N PHE A 55 -1.55 -1.87 -11.98
CA PHE A 55 -2.03 -0.50 -11.81
C PHE A 55 -3.54 -0.41 -11.52
N PRO A 56 -4.45 -1.09 -12.25
CA PRO A 56 -5.88 -1.00 -11.96
C PRO A 56 -6.23 -1.44 -10.53
N VAL A 57 -5.59 -2.52 -10.05
CA VAL A 57 -5.81 -3.05 -8.71
C VAL A 57 -5.21 -2.11 -7.66
N LEU A 58 -3.97 -1.68 -7.86
CA LEU A 58 -3.28 -0.77 -6.95
C LEU A 58 -4.00 0.57 -6.83
N PHE A 59 -4.53 1.09 -7.94
CA PHE A 59 -5.31 2.31 -7.97
C PHE A 59 -6.57 2.21 -7.10
N VAL A 60 -7.38 1.17 -7.30
CA VAL A 60 -8.63 0.97 -6.54
C VAL A 60 -8.34 0.74 -5.06
N VAL A 61 -7.40 -0.16 -4.73
CA VAL A 61 -7.04 -0.47 -3.34
C VAL A 61 -6.46 0.76 -2.65
N SER A 62 -5.54 1.46 -3.29
CA SER A 62 -4.88 2.63 -2.70
C SER A 62 -5.85 3.77 -2.45
N ILE A 63 -6.74 4.06 -3.39
CA ILE A 63 -7.79 5.09 -3.21
C ILE A 63 -8.72 4.71 -2.05
N THR A 64 -9.14 3.44 -1.98
CA THR A 64 -10.03 2.96 -0.91
C THR A 64 -9.35 3.08 0.46
N THR A 65 -8.09 2.65 0.55
CA THR A 65 -7.30 2.76 1.79
C THR A 65 -7.05 4.21 2.17
N ALA A 66 -6.69 5.08 1.22
CA ALA A 66 -6.53 6.50 1.45
C ALA A 66 -7.82 7.17 1.94
N PHE A 67 -8.98 6.77 1.39
CA PHE A 67 -10.28 7.24 1.85
C PHE A 67 -10.56 6.82 3.29
N VAL A 68 -10.30 5.56 3.65
CA VAL A 68 -10.46 5.06 5.02
C VAL A 68 -9.57 5.83 5.99
N VAL A 69 -8.30 6.07 5.67
CA VAL A 69 -7.41 6.89 6.51
C VAL A 69 -7.92 8.33 6.59
N TYR A 70 -8.33 8.91 5.47
CA TYR A 70 -8.87 10.28 5.42
C TYR A 70 -10.09 10.46 6.32
N LYS A 71 -10.98 9.45 6.40
CA LYS A 71 -12.18 9.47 7.24
C LYS A 71 -11.91 9.10 8.70
N SER A 72 -11.17 8.02 8.94
CA SER A 72 -10.89 7.51 10.29
C SER A 72 -9.83 8.33 11.03
N LYS A 73 -9.02 9.12 10.31
CA LYS A 73 -7.82 9.80 10.83
C LYS A 73 -6.81 8.86 11.49
N SER A 74 -6.87 7.57 11.15
CA SER A 74 -5.98 6.53 11.66
C SER A 74 -5.27 5.83 10.51
N ILE A 75 -3.97 5.61 10.68
CA ILE A 75 -3.16 4.82 9.73
C ILE A 75 -3.32 3.31 9.91
N LEU A 76 -3.85 2.87 11.07
CA LEU A 76 -3.93 1.45 11.41
C LEU A 76 -4.67 0.60 10.37
N PRO A 77 -5.82 1.02 9.80
CA PRO A 77 -6.49 0.25 8.76
C PRO A 77 -5.60 0.04 7.53
N ALA A 78 -4.79 1.03 7.17
CA ALA A 78 -3.90 0.94 6.02
C ALA A 78 -2.77 -0.05 6.27
N PHE A 79 -2.15 -0.01 7.46
CA PHE A 79 -1.16 -1.03 7.85
C PHE A 79 -1.76 -2.44 7.83
N THR A 80 -2.95 -2.64 8.40
CA THR A 80 -3.59 -3.96 8.43
C THR A 80 -3.85 -4.50 7.03
N ILE A 81 -4.47 -3.70 6.16
CA ILE A 81 -4.78 -4.10 4.77
C ILE A 81 -3.49 -4.40 4.01
N HIS A 82 -2.47 -3.56 4.14
CA HIS A 82 -1.24 -3.70 3.37
C HIS A 82 -0.40 -4.89 3.84
N ILE A 83 -0.30 -5.15 5.16
CA ILE A 83 0.32 -6.37 5.69
C ILE A 83 -0.40 -7.61 5.13
N ILE A 84 -1.73 -7.67 5.24
CA ILE A 84 -2.49 -8.82 4.77
C ILE A 84 -2.27 -9.04 3.27
N ALA A 85 -2.34 -7.99 2.45
CA ALA A 85 -2.15 -8.08 1.00
C ALA A 85 -0.74 -8.59 0.64
N ASN A 86 0.31 -8.03 1.22
CA ASN A 86 1.68 -8.44 0.92
C ASN A 86 1.97 -9.88 1.34
N PHE A 87 1.50 -10.31 2.51
CA PHE A 87 1.71 -11.69 2.96
C PHE A 87 0.91 -12.70 2.13
N ILE A 88 -0.34 -12.38 1.74
CA ILE A 88 -1.13 -13.24 0.83
C ILE A 88 -0.42 -13.37 -0.52
N MET A 89 0.03 -12.26 -1.11
CA MET A 89 0.73 -12.26 -2.39
C MET A 89 2.07 -12.99 -2.31
N ALA A 90 2.82 -12.83 -1.22
CA ALA A 90 4.08 -13.55 -1.00
C ALA A 90 3.85 -15.06 -0.90
N ILE A 91 2.85 -15.51 -0.12
CA ILE A 91 2.51 -16.94 0.01
C ILE A 91 2.04 -17.50 -1.33
N ALA A 92 1.14 -16.81 -2.03
CA ALA A 92 0.65 -17.23 -3.33
C ALA A 92 1.78 -17.36 -4.36
N GLY A 93 2.71 -16.39 -4.38
CA GLY A 93 3.90 -16.43 -5.24
C GLY A 93 4.82 -17.60 -4.93
N ILE A 94 5.09 -17.87 -3.64
CA ILE A 94 5.90 -19.03 -3.22
C ILE A 94 5.22 -20.34 -3.62
N LEU A 95 3.92 -20.49 -3.36
CA LEU A 95 3.16 -21.69 -3.73
C LEU A 95 3.17 -21.93 -5.24
N TYR A 96 2.97 -20.88 -6.04
CA TYR A 96 3.06 -20.96 -7.49
C TYR A 96 4.43 -21.49 -7.93
N LEU A 97 5.52 -20.96 -7.38
CA LEU A 97 6.88 -21.38 -7.71
C LEU A 97 7.22 -22.82 -7.27
N VAL A 98 6.53 -23.35 -6.25
CA VAL A 98 6.74 -24.72 -5.76
C VAL A 98 5.94 -25.76 -6.56
N ILE A 99 4.78 -25.36 -7.10
CA ILE A 99 3.83 -26.26 -7.78
C ILE A 99 4.00 -26.22 -9.31
N SER A 100 4.60 -25.16 -9.86
CA SER A 100 4.96 -25.05 -11.29
C SER A 100 6.32 -25.68 -11.60
#